data_AF-A0AAU7NN09-F1
#
_entry.id   AF-A0AAU7NN09-F1
#
_cell.length_a   1.000
_cell.length_b   1.000
_cell.length_c   1.000
_cell.angle_alpha   90.00
_cell.angle_beta   90.00
_cell.angle_gamma   90.00
#
_symmetry.space_group_name_H-M   'P 1'
#
loop_
_entity.id
_entity.type
_entity.pdbx_description
1 polymer ?
#
loop_
_entity_poly.entity_id
_entity_poly.type
_entity_poly.pdbx_seq_one_letter_code
_entity_poly.pdbx_strand_id
1 'polypeptide(L)'
;MQQCYLKPLQRAVAMPIAKSIGGDPAVTAMVCIINAVIIYALAEFLIKFFKLKEISKVGLGLGLGTSGHTVGSAKAVQLGSIQGAMASVSVVIVALAMDILVPIYARLFL
;
A
#
# COMPACT_ATOMS: atom_id res chain seq x y z
N MET A 1 5.83 -11.33 18.63
CA MET A 1 4.65 -11.17 17.75
C MET A 1 4.99 -10.41 16.46
N GLN A 2 5.98 -10.87 15.68
CA GLN A 2 6.55 -10.06 14.57
C GLN A 2 6.53 -10.77 13.20
N GLN A 3 5.90 -11.95 13.11
CA GLN A 3 5.89 -12.78 11.89
C GLN A 3 4.69 -12.53 10.95
N CYS A 4 3.66 -11.78 11.37
CA CYS A 4 2.45 -11.56 10.54
C CYS A 4 2.58 -10.46 9.47
N TYR A 5 3.69 -9.70 9.39
CA TYR A 5 3.74 -8.47 8.59
C TYR A 5 4.50 -8.55 7.25
N LEU A 6 5.20 -9.65 6.92
CA LEU A 6 6.07 -9.71 5.73
C LEU A 6 5.38 -10.03 4.39
N LYS A 7 4.04 -10.09 4.35
CA LYS A 7 3.32 -10.05 3.08
C LYS A 7 2.79 -8.62 2.89
N PRO A 8 3.31 -7.83 1.92
CA PRO A 8 2.70 -6.59 1.49
C PRO A 8 1.21 -6.83 1.26
N LEU A 9 0.37 -6.05 1.93
CA LEU A 9 -1.08 -6.15 1.83
C LEU A 9 -1.56 -6.18 0.37
N GLN A 10 -0.94 -5.40 -0.51
CA GLN A 10 -1.18 -5.45 -1.96
C GLN A 10 -1.07 -6.86 -2.56
N ARG A 11 -0.08 -7.68 -2.16
CA ARG A 11 0.02 -9.06 -2.65
C ARG A 11 -1.14 -9.92 -2.14
N ALA A 12 -1.51 -9.74 -0.87
CA ALA A 12 -2.61 -10.49 -0.27
C ALA A 12 -3.95 -10.19 -0.94
N VAL A 13 -4.16 -8.96 -1.42
CA VAL A 13 -5.37 -8.53 -2.12
C VAL A 13 -5.31 -8.83 -3.63
N ALA A 14 -4.16 -8.61 -4.28
CA ALA A 14 -4.05 -8.76 -5.73
C ALA A 14 -4.06 -10.22 -6.21
N MET A 15 -3.48 -11.17 -5.44
CA MET A 15 -3.43 -12.58 -5.85
C MET A 15 -4.83 -13.24 -5.95
N PRO A 16 -5.76 -13.06 -4.99
CA PRO A 16 -7.15 -13.54 -5.12
C PRO A 16 -7.89 -12.93 -6.31
N ILE A 17 -7.69 -11.64 -6.58
CA ILE A 17 -8.31 -10.94 -7.71
C ILE A 17 -7.77 -11.51 -9.02
N ALA A 18 -6.45 -11.65 -9.15
CA ALA A 18 -5.81 -12.24 -10.32
C ALA A 18 -6.33 -13.65 -10.61
N LYS A 19 -6.45 -14.48 -9.57
CA LYS A 19 -7.04 -15.83 -9.71
C LYS A 19 -8.50 -15.78 -10.17
N SER A 20 -9.28 -14.81 -9.69
CA SER A 20 -10.70 -14.66 -10.03
C SER A 20 -10.94 -14.24 -11.48
N ILE A 21 -9.96 -13.59 -12.12
CA ILE A 21 -10.00 -13.17 -13.54
C ILE A 21 -9.23 -14.11 -14.48
N GLY A 22 -8.75 -15.26 -13.99
CA GLY A 22 -7.98 -16.23 -14.79
C GLY A 22 -6.50 -15.89 -14.99
N GLY A 23 -5.96 -14.91 -14.27
CA GLY A 23 -4.53 -14.56 -14.28
C GLY A 23 -3.68 -15.43 -13.36
N ASP A 24 -2.36 -15.46 -13.63
CA ASP A 24 -1.38 -16.20 -12.82
C ASP A 24 -0.99 -15.40 -11.55
N PRO A 25 -1.32 -15.90 -10.33
CA PRO A 25 -1.02 -15.20 -9.08
C PRO A 25 0.47 -15.01 -8.81
N ALA A 26 1.34 -15.87 -9.34
CA ALA A 26 2.79 -15.77 -9.17
C ALA A 26 3.35 -14.59 -9.98
N VAL A 27 2.85 -14.40 -11.22
CA VAL A 27 3.19 -13.22 -12.04
C VAL A 27 2.71 -11.94 -11.37
N THR A 28 1.47 -11.93 -10.86
CA THR A 28 0.93 -10.79 -10.09
C THR A 28 1.80 -10.48 -8.87
N ALA A 29 2.20 -11.50 -8.10
CA ALA A 29 3.06 -11.32 -6.94
C ALA A 29 4.42 -10.71 -7.31
N MET A 30 5.03 -11.16 -8.42
CA MET A 30 6.31 -10.65 -8.91
C MET A 30 6.23 -9.17 -9.29
N VAL A 31 5.20 -8.79 -10.07
CA VAL A 31 4.96 -7.40 -10.47
C VAL A 31 4.71 -6.51 -9.25
N CYS A 32 3.92 -6.98 -8.28
CA CYS A 32 3.69 -6.24 -7.03
C CYS A 32 4.98 -5.98 -6.24
N ILE A 33 5.93 -6.92 -6.23
CA ILE A 33 7.22 -6.75 -5.52
C ILE A 33 8.07 -5.70 -6.22
N ILE A 34 8.21 -5.80 -7.56
CA ILE A 34 9.02 -4.85 -8.34
C ILE A 34 8.48 -3.42 -8.17
N ASN A 35 7.17 -3.26 -8.33
CA ASN A 35 6.50 -1.98 -8.14
C ASN A 35 6.69 -1.44 -6.70
N ALA A 36 6.60 -2.32 -5.69
CA ALA A 36 6.79 -1.94 -4.30
C ALA A 36 8.21 -1.40 -4.03
N VAL A 37 9.25 -2.03 -4.60
CA VAL A 37 10.64 -1.58 -4.42
C VAL A 37 10.88 -0.22 -5.07
N ILE A 38 10.36 0.00 -6.28
CA ILE A 38 10.49 1.27 -7.01
C ILE A 38 9.81 2.41 -6.22
N ILE A 39 8.57 2.18 -5.76
CA ILE A 39 7.82 3.16 -4.97
C ILE A 39 8.50 3.45 -3.63
N TYR A 40 9.10 2.44 -2.97
CA TYR A 40 9.85 2.65 -1.73
C TYR A 40 11.00 3.64 -1.91
N ALA A 41 11.78 3.46 -2.98
CA ALA A 41 12.91 4.34 -3.28
C ALA A 41 12.44 5.77 -3.58
N LEU A 42 11.33 5.94 -4.31
CA LEU A 42 10.75 7.25 -4.60
C LEU A 42 10.18 7.92 -3.33
N ALA A 43 9.57 7.16 -2.42
CA ALA A 43 8.91 7.71 -1.23
C ALA A 43 9.87 8.52 -0.35
N GLU A 44 11.11 8.05 -0.14
CA GLU A 44 12.09 8.82 0.63
C GLU A 44 12.45 10.16 -0.04
N PHE A 45 12.56 10.17 -1.37
CA PHE A 45 12.86 11.37 -2.14
C PHE A 45 11.74 12.40 -1.98
N LEU A 46 10.47 11.98 -2.13
CA LEU A 46 9.31 12.85 -1.99
C LEU A 46 9.14 13.40 -0.56
N ILE A 47 9.33 12.57 0.46
CA ILE A 47 9.23 13.01 1.88
C ILE A 47 10.26 14.09 2.20
N LYS A 48 11.49 13.92 1.69
CA LYS A 48 12.58 14.87 1.92
C LYS A 48 12.39 16.16 1.12
N PHE A 49 11.88 16.06 -0.11
CA PHE A 49 11.63 17.21 -0.98
C PHE A 49 10.48 18.09 -0.47
N PHE A 50 9.38 17.49 -0.01
CA PHE A 50 8.19 18.23 0.46
C PHE A 50 8.24 18.66 1.94
N LYS A 51 9.32 18.37 2.69
CA LYS A 51 9.43 18.67 4.14
C LYS A 51 8.21 18.22 4.96
N LEU A 52 7.63 17.07 4.61
CA LEU A 52 6.39 16.57 5.25
C LEU A 52 6.53 16.26 6.76
N LYS A 53 7.76 16.26 7.30
CA LYS A 53 8.05 16.13 8.74
C LYS A 53 7.50 17.29 9.59
N GLU A 54 7.27 18.45 9.00
CA GLU A 54 6.71 19.64 9.68
C GLU A 54 5.18 19.56 9.86
N ILE A 55 4.52 18.63 9.16
CA ILE A 55 3.06 18.44 9.21
C ILE A 55 2.66 17.59 10.43
N SER A 56 1.42 17.77 10.91
CA SER A 56 0.80 16.94 11.95
C SER A 56 1.06 15.44 11.71
N LYS A 57 1.49 14.73 12.77
CA LYS A 57 1.83 13.30 12.75
C LYS A 57 0.69 12.45 12.17
N VAL A 58 -0.56 12.81 12.45
CA VAL A 58 -1.74 12.11 11.92
C VAL A 58 -1.85 12.32 10.41
N GLY A 59 -1.73 13.56 9.93
CA GLY A 59 -1.78 13.89 8.50
C GLY A 59 -0.63 13.24 7.72
N LEU A 60 0.56 13.19 8.31
CA LEU A 60 1.71 12.49 7.73
C LEU A 60 1.46 10.98 7.62
N GLY A 61 0.93 10.35 8.67
CA GLY A 61 0.59 8.92 8.64
C GLY A 61 -0.50 8.59 7.61
N LEU A 62 -1.57 9.38 7.58
CA LEU A 62 -2.66 9.21 6.61
C LEU A 62 -2.16 9.44 5.18
N GLY A 63 -1.39 10.49 4.92
CA GLY A 63 -0.82 10.76 3.61
C GLY A 63 0.10 9.64 3.14
N LEU A 64 1.02 9.18 3.99
CA LEU A 64 1.90 8.06 3.66
C LEU A 64 1.14 6.74 3.43
N GLY A 65 0.02 6.54 4.14
CA GLY A 65 -0.86 5.40 3.95
C GLY A 65 -1.69 5.46 2.66
N THR A 66 -2.26 6.62 2.32
CA THR A 66 -3.11 6.80 1.14
C THR A 66 -2.29 6.94 -0.15
N SER A 67 -1.24 7.76 -0.15
CA SER A 67 -0.47 8.10 -1.35
C SER A 67 0.79 7.24 -1.54
N GLY A 68 1.38 6.74 -0.45
CA GLY A 68 2.64 5.99 -0.49
C GLY A 68 2.48 4.52 -0.87
N HIS A 69 1.23 4.06 -1.06
CA HIS A 69 0.90 2.63 -1.22
C HIS A 69 1.44 1.80 -0.02
N THR A 70 1.23 0.48 0.04
CA THR A 70 1.55 -0.32 1.25
C THR A 70 2.96 -0.12 1.81
N VAL A 71 3.87 0.31 0.94
CA VAL A 71 5.28 0.57 1.22
C VAL A 71 5.48 1.90 1.99
N GLY A 72 4.69 2.94 1.72
CA GLY A 72 4.68 4.18 2.50
C GLY A 72 4.25 3.98 3.96
N SER A 73 3.37 3.01 4.22
CA SER A 73 3.00 2.61 5.59
C SER A 73 4.18 1.99 6.34
N ALA A 74 5.03 1.21 5.66
CA ALA A 74 6.27 0.70 6.26
C ALA A 74 7.24 1.84 6.66
N LYS A 75 7.29 2.93 5.89
CA LYS A 75 8.03 4.14 6.28
C LYS A 75 7.36 4.90 7.43
N ALA A 76 6.02 4.99 7.45
CA ALA A 76 5.29 5.65 8.53
C ALA A 76 5.56 4.99 9.89
N VAL A 77 5.64 3.65 9.93
CA VAL A 77 6.02 2.89 11.13
C VAL A 77 7.44 3.25 11.61
N GLN A 78 8.38 3.49 10.70
CA GLN A 78 9.74 3.93 11.05
C GLN A 78 9.79 5.37 11.56
N LEU A 79 8.85 6.22 11.15
CA LEU A 79 8.78 7.63 11.56
C LEU A 79 8.15 7.80 12.96
N GLY A 80 7.27 6.89 13.37
CA GLY A 80 6.74 6.84 14.72
C GLY A 80 5.47 5.98 14.85
N SER A 81 5.11 5.64 16.09
CA SER A 81 3.98 4.77 16.39
C SER A 81 2.64 5.33 15.93
N ILE A 82 2.42 6.65 16.11
CA ILE A 82 1.18 7.33 15.68
C ILE A 82 1.08 7.36 14.15
N GLN A 83 2.17 7.69 13.44
CA GLN A 83 2.14 7.72 11.98
C GLN A 83 1.94 6.32 11.40
N GLY A 84 2.61 5.31 11.96
CA GLY A 84 2.43 3.91 11.58
C GLY A 84 1.01 3.40 11.80
N ALA A 85 0.39 3.74 12.94
CA ALA A 85 -1.00 3.36 13.25
C ALA A 85 -2.00 4.02 12.29
N MET A 86 -1.82 5.30 11.96
CA MET A 86 -2.70 5.99 11.01
C MET A 86 -2.50 5.49 9.58
N ALA A 87 -1.27 5.19 9.20
CA ALA A 87 -0.96 4.66 7.88
C ALA A 87 -1.51 3.25 7.68
N SER A 88 -1.51 2.39 8.70
CA SER A 88 -2.07 1.04 8.59
C SER A 88 -3.58 1.05 8.41
N VAL A 89 -4.30 1.89 9.17
CA VAL A 89 -5.76 2.07 9.04
C VAL A 89 -6.12 2.58 7.64
N SER A 90 -5.39 3.59 7.16
CA SER A 90 -5.61 4.17 5.83
C SER A 90 -5.40 3.14 4.71
N VAL A 91 -4.32 2.36 4.77
CA VAL A 91 -4.02 1.34 3.76
C VAL A 91 -5.11 0.26 3.71
N VAL A 92 -5.67 -0.15 4.86
CA VAL A 92 -6.76 -1.13 4.91
C VAL A 92 -8.02 -0.59 4.25
N ILE A 93 -8.39 0.66 4.51
CA ILE A 93 -9.59 1.28 3.92
C ILE A 93 -9.46 1.38 2.40
N VAL A 94 -8.31 1.84 1.89
CA VAL A 94 -8.05 1.95 0.45
C VAL A 94 -8.04 0.57 -0.21
N ALA A 95 -7.44 -0.42 0.44
CA ALA A 95 -7.43 -1.79 -0.08
C ALA A 95 -8.84 -2.37 -0.21
N LEU A 96 -9.69 -2.19 0.80
CA LEU A 96 -11.10 -2.61 0.74
C LEU A 96 -11.87 -1.88 -0.36
N ALA A 97 -11.65 -0.57 -0.51
CA ALA A 97 -12.28 0.19 -1.58
C ALA A 97 -11.88 -0.33 -2.97
N MET A 98 -10.61 -0.65 -3.18
CA MET A 98 -10.12 -1.22 -4.44
C MET A 98 -10.57 -2.65 -4.67
N ASP A 99 -10.68 -3.48 -3.63
CA ASP A 99 -11.19 -4.85 -3.73
C ASP A 99 -12.65 -4.90 -4.21
N ILE A 100 -13.45 -3.88 -3.88
CA ILE A 100 -14.81 -3.73 -4.40
C ILE A 100 -14.78 -3.12 -5.81
N LEU A 101 -13.97 -2.09 -6.02
CA LEU A 101 -13.97 -1.31 -7.25
C LEU A 101 -13.41 -2.10 -8.45
N VAL A 102 -12.29 -2.81 -8.28
CA VAL A 102 -11.62 -3.57 -9.34
C VAL A 102 -12.52 -4.64 -9.99
N PRO A 103 -13.21 -5.54 -9.27
CA PRO A 103 -14.10 -6.52 -9.89
C PRO A 103 -15.32 -5.87 -10.57
N ILE A 104 -15.80 -4.73 -10.07
CA ILE A 104 -16.89 -3.98 -10.73
C ILE A 104 -16.40 -3.42 -12.07
N TYR A 105 -15.23 -2.78 -12.09
CA TYR A 105 -14.63 -2.30 -13.34
C TYR A 105 -14.33 -3.44 -14.32
N ALA A 106 -13.81 -4.56 -13.81
CA ALA A 106 -13.54 -5.74 -14.62
C ALA A 106 -14.83 -6.30 -15.26
N ARG A 107 -15.98 -6.27 -14.58
CA ARG A 107 -17.27 -6.69 -15.16
C ARG A 107 -17.89 -5.68 -16.12
N LEU A 108 -17.53 -4.40 -16.01
CA LEU A 108 -18.10 -3.34 -16.83
C LEU A 108 -17.36 -3.16 -18.16
N PHE A 109 -16.04 -3.39 -18.16
CA PHE A 109 -15.17 -3.16 -19.32
C PHE A 109 -14.67 -4.44 -20.01
N LEU A 110 -14.89 -5.62 -19.41
CA LEU A 110 -14.45 -6.94 -19.89
C LEU A 110 -15.68 -7.85 -20.01
#